data_AF-A0ABD0VL71-F1
#
_entry.id   AF-A0ABD0VL71-F1
#
_cell.length_a   1.000
_cell.length_b   1.000
_cell.length_c   1.000
_cell.angle_alpha   90.00
_cell.angle_beta   90.00
_cell.angle_gamma   90.00
#
_symmetry.space_group_name_H-M   'P 1'
#
loop_
_entity.id
_entity.type
_entity.pdbx_description
1 polymer ?
#
loop_
_entity_poly.entity_id
_entity_poly.type
_entity_poly.pdbx_seq_one_letter_code
_entity_poly.pdbx_strand_id
1 'polypeptide(L)'
;MDDWLRRDCFVFVGWYGLLLFPCAYFALGGSFTGTTFVTSWYTHGLASSYLEGCNFLTAAVSTPANSLAHSLLLWGPEAQGDFTRWCQLGGLWTFVALHGAFSLIGAALLCAIHGATIENTLFEDGDGANTLCAFNPTQAEETYSMVTANRFWSQIFGVAFSNKCWLHFFMLFVRVTGLWMSAIGVVGLALNLRAYDFDYQEIRAVKDPEFETFYTKNILLNEGIHAWMAAQDQPHENLIFPVEVLPRGNAL
;
A
#
# COMPACT_ATOMS: atom_id res chain seq x y z
N MET A 1 -36.48 5.26 8.51
CA MET A 1 -35.13 4.65 8.53
C MET A 1 -34.17 5.43 7.63
N ASP A 2 -34.52 5.65 6.35
CA ASP A 2 -33.72 6.49 5.43
C ASP A 2 -33.46 7.91 5.98
N ASP A 3 -34.50 8.61 6.44
CA ASP A 3 -34.37 9.96 7.02
C ASP A 3 -33.43 10.03 8.22
N TRP A 4 -33.34 8.95 9.00
CA TRP A 4 -32.43 8.88 10.14
C TRP A 4 -31.00 8.65 9.69
N LEU A 5 -30.78 7.75 8.71
CA LEU A 5 -29.46 7.46 8.16
C LEU A 5 -28.84 8.68 7.48
N ARG A 6 -29.66 9.52 6.85
CA ARG A 6 -29.22 10.73 6.13
C ARG A 6 -29.25 12.00 6.98
N ARG A 7 -29.48 11.88 8.28
CA ARG A 7 -29.55 13.04 9.17
C ARG A 7 -28.20 13.74 9.23
N ASP A 8 -28.22 15.06 9.09
CA ASP A 8 -27.05 15.89 9.33
C ASP A 8 -26.65 15.81 10.81
N CYS A 9 -25.51 15.20 11.05
CA CYS A 9 -24.93 14.97 12.36
C CYS A 9 -23.40 15.02 12.27
N PHE A 10 -22.72 15.01 13.41
CA PHE A 10 -21.26 15.16 13.47
C PHE A 10 -20.50 14.08 12.69
N VAL A 11 -21.00 12.84 12.70
CA VAL A 11 -20.49 11.73 11.88
C VAL A 11 -21.62 11.23 11.01
N PHE A 12 -21.60 11.60 9.72
CA PHE A 12 -22.58 11.15 8.75
C PHE A 12 -22.56 9.62 8.62
N VAL A 13 -23.75 8.99 8.62
CA VAL A 13 -23.89 7.53 8.51
C VAL A 13 -24.18 7.12 7.08
N GLY A 14 -25.35 7.50 6.56
CA GLY A 14 -25.83 7.05 5.26
C GLY A 14 -25.98 5.52 5.16
N TRP A 15 -26.43 5.05 3.99
CA TRP A 15 -26.54 3.61 3.74
C TRP A 15 -25.17 2.91 3.70
N TYR A 16 -24.14 3.61 3.20
CA TYR A 16 -22.78 3.08 3.14
C TYR A 16 -22.14 2.94 4.53
N GLY A 17 -22.48 3.81 5.49
CA GLY A 17 -21.98 3.73 6.87
C GLY A 17 -22.36 2.43 7.59
N LEU A 18 -23.50 1.82 7.23
CA LEU A 18 -23.92 0.53 7.81
C LEU A 18 -22.95 -0.61 7.49
N LEU A 19 -22.23 -0.54 6.37
CA LEU A 19 -21.18 -1.48 6.01
C LEU A 19 -19.79 -0.96 6.43
N LEU A 20 -19.53 0.32 6.16
CA LEU A 20 -18.23 0.94 6.39
C LEU A 20 -17.83 0.92 7.87
N PHE A 21 -18.70 1.35 8.79
CA PHE A 21 -18.34 1.45 10.20
C PHE A 21 -18.00 0.11 10.86
N PRO A 22 -18.83 -0.94 10.75
CA PRO A 22 -18.46 -2.23 11.33
C PRO A 22 -17.20 -2.81 10.67
N CYS A 23 -17.07 -2.73 9.34
CA CYS A 23 -15.89 -3.26 8.65
C CYS A 23 -14.61 -2.51 9.01
N ALA A 24 -14.61 -1.17 8.97
CA ALA A 24 -13.44 -0.37 9.33
C ALA A 24 -13.06 -0.55 10.82
N TYR A 25 -14.06 -0.58 11.71
CA TYR A 25 -13.84 -0.81 13.14
C TYR A 25 -13.21 -2.17 13.40
N PHE A 26 -13.73 -3.23 12.77
CA PHE A 26 -13.19 -4.58 12.93
C PHE A 26 -11.82 -4.76 12.28
N ALA A 27 -11.56 -4.15 11.12
CA ALA A 27 -10.25 -4.21 10.48
C ALA A 27 -9.17 -3.51 11.34
N LEU A 28 -9.45 -2.29 11.81
CA LEU A 28 -8.54 -1.54 12.68
C LEU A 28 -8.38 -2.21 14.05
N GLY A 29 -9.49 -2.59 14.68
CA GLY A 29 -9.48 -3.26 15.98
C GLY A 29 -8.78 -4.62 15.94
N GLY A 30 -9.01 -5.41 14.89
CA GLY A 30 -8.32 -6.68 14.65
C GLY A 30 -6.83 -6.50 14.44
N SER A 31 -6.42 -5.48 13.68
CA SER A 31 -5.01 -5.14 13.47
C SER A 31 -4.30 -4.76 14.78
N PHE A 32 -4.90 -3.87 15.58
CA PHE A 32 -4.33 -3.50 16.88
C PHE A 32 -4.31 -4.66 17.87
N THR A 33 -5.37 -5.48 17.89
CA THR A 33 -5.42 -6.66 18.77
C THR A 33 -4.32 -7.65 18.40
N GLY A 34 -4.15 -7.94 17.11
CA GLY A 34 -3.14 -8.87 16.62
C GLY A 34 -1.71 -8.39 16.91
N THR A 35 -1.39 -7.15 16.52
CA THR A 35 -0.05 -6.56 16.76
C THR A 35 0.27 -6.38 18.26
N THR A 36 -0.74 -6.31 19.13
CA THR A 36 -0.49 -6.17 20.57
C THR A 36 -0.35 -7.50 21.29
N PHE A 37 -1.14 -8.51 20.93
CA PHE A 37 -1.29 -9.72 21.77
C PHE A 37 -1.07 -11.06 21.06
N VAL A 38 -1.01 -11.10 19.72
CA VAL A 38 -1.09 -12.36 18.98
C VAL A 38 0.24 -12.75 18.36
N THR A 39 0.65 -13.99 18.65
CA THR A 39 1.86 -14.61 18.13
C THR A 39 1.68 -15.17 16.72
N SER A 40 2.77 -15.21 15.97
CA SER A 40 2.88 -15.92 14.69
C SER A 40 3.74 -17.18 14.80
N TRP A 41 3.97 -17.67 16.02
CA TRP A 41 4.83 -18.82 16.28
C TRP A 41 4.36 -20.10 15.57
N TYR A 42 3.04 -20.35 15.55
CA TYR A 42 2.47 -21.56 14.97
C TYR A 42 2.32 -21.52 13.45
N THR A 43 2.35 -20.33 12.85
CA THR A 43 2.21 -20.15 11.40
C THR A 43 3.54 -19.92 10.70
N HIS A 44 4.42 -19.13 11.32
CA HIS A 44 5.70 -18.67 10.74
C HIS A 44 6.92 -18.93 11.64
N GLY A 45 6.74 -19.38 12.89
CA GLY A 45 7.86 -19.50 13.84
C GLY A 45 8.41 -18.15 14.30
N LEU A 46 7.58 -17.09 14.26
CA LEU A 46 7.99 -15.72 14.56
C LEU A 46 7.26 -15.13 15.78
N ALA A 47 7.98 -14.32 16.54
CA ALA A 47 7.37 -13.34 17.43
C ALA A 47 6.83 -12.17 16.61
N SER A 48 5.58 -11.76 16.85
CA SER A 48 4.91 -10.74 16.03
C SER A 48 4.12 -9.70 16.83
N SER A 49 4.18 -9.73 18.16
CA SER A 49 3.39 -8.83 19.00
C SER A 49 4.20 -8.05 20.03
N TYR A 50 3.65 -6.93 20.50
CA TYR A 50 4.22 -6.16 21.61
C TYR A 50 4.37 -7.02 22.88
N LEU A 51 3.44 -7.94 23.11
CA LEU A 51 3.49 -8.89 24.23
C LEU A 51 4.73 -9.80 24.17
N GLU A 52 5.20 -10.12 22.96
CA GLU A 52 6.39 -10.94 22.73
C GLU A 52 7.69 -10.11 22.65
N GLY A 53 7.59 -8.79 22.80
CA GLY A 53 8.74 -7.87 22.76
C GLY A 53 9.01 -7.24 21.40
N CYS A 54 8.13 -7.41 20.41
CA CYS A 54 8.23 -6.65 19.16
C CYS A 54 8.00 -5.15 19.38
N ASN A 55 8.44 -4.32 18.44
CA ASN A 55 8.19 -2.89 18.44
C ASN A 55 7.27 -2.51 17.27
N PHE A 56 6.98 -1.22 17.11
CA PHE A 56 6.04 -0.73 16.08
C PHE A 56 6.44 -1.13 14.65
N LEU A 57 7.73 -1.31 14.38
CA LEU A 57 8.24 -1.69 13.05
C LEU A 57 8.18 -3.20 12.81
N THR A 58 8.17 -4.01 13.86
CA THR A 58 8.28 -5.49 13.78
C THR A 58 7.01 -6.23 14.19
N ALA A 59 6.06 -5.56 14.83
CA ALA A 59 4.77 -6.15 15.15
C ALA A 59 3.91 -6.31 13.88
N ALA A 60 3.24 -7.45 13.73
CA ALA A 60 2.46 -7.77 12.55
C ALA A 60 1.27 -8.69 12.87
N VAL A 61 0.23 -8.63 12.03
CA VAL A 61 -0.78 -9.69 11.93
C VAL A 61 -0.38 -10.55 10.73
N SER A 62 0.31 -11.66 10.99
CA SER A 62 0.88 -12.50 9.93
C SER A 62 -0.16 -13.39 9.26
N THR A 63 0.10 -13.77 8.01
CA THR A 63 -0.75 -14.68 7.23
C THR A 63 -0.90 -16.06 7.91
N PRO A 64 -1.99 -16.79 7.64
CA PRO A 64 -2.10 -18.20 8.02
C PRO A 64 -0.95 -19.04 7.43
N ALA A 65 -0.69 -20.20 8.03
CA ALA A 65 0.26 -21.17 7.47
C ALA A 65 -0.18 -21.62 6.07
N ASN A 66 0.77 -21.95 5.18
CA ASN A 66 0.46 -22.38 3.80
C ASN A 66 -0.44 -23.63 3.71
N SER A 67 -0.47 -24.46 4.76
CA SER A 67 -1.38 -25.61 4.85
C SER A 67 -2.85 -25.23 5.05
N LEU A 68 -3.11 -24.02 5.53
CA LEU A 68 -4.43 -23.46 5.70
C LEU A 68 -4.77 -22.69 4.41
N ALA A 69 -5.74 -23.23 3.67
CA ALA A 69 -6.14 -22.71 2.37
C ALA A 69 -6.78 -21.29 2.47
N HIS A 70 -7.59 -20.92 1.46
CA HIS A 70 -8.00 -19.54 1.19
C HIS A 70 -9.12 -18.95 2.08
N SER A 71 -9.55 -19.64 3.14
CA SER A 71 -10.58 -19.10 4.05
C SER A 71 -10.45 -19.68 5.47
N LEU A 72 -10.41 -18.80 6.49
CA LEU A 72 -10.29 -19.20 7.90
C LEU A 72 -11.35 -18.50 8.75
N LEU A 73 -12.56 -19.06 8.77
CA LEU A 73 -13.67 -18.54 9.58
C LEU A 73 -13.57 -19.04 11.03
N LEU A 74 -13.99 -18.20 11.98
CA LEU A 74 -13.98 -18.57 13.40
C LEU A 74 -14.83 -19.81 13.69
N TRP A 75 -16.01 -19.90 13.06
CA TRP A 75 -16.89 -21.09 13.12
C TRP A 75 -16.58 -22.13 12.03
N GLY A 76 -15.48 -21.95 11.30
CA GLY A 76 -15.02 -22.89 10.28
C GLY A 76 -14.52 -24.21 10.88
N PRO A 77 -14.32 -25.25 10.07
CA PRO A 77 -13.87 -26.56 10.54
C PRO A 77 -12.46 -26.53 11.15
N GLU A 78 -11.65 -25.53 10.80
CA GLU A 78 -10.29 -25.36 11.30
C GLU A 78 -10.27 -24.84 12.74
N ALA A 79 -11.17 -23.91 13.10
CA ALA A 79 -11.21 -23.31 14.44
C ALA A 79 -12.33 -23.89 15.33
N GLN A 80 -13.42 -24.35 14.73
CA GLN A 80 -14.58 -24.96 15.41
C GLN A 80 -15.17 -24.08 16.52
N GLY A 81 -15.09 -22.76 16.37
CA GLY A 81 -15.55 -21.79 17.36
C GLY A 81 -14.55 -21.49 18.48
N ASP A 82 -13.39 -22.14 18.52
CA ASP A 82 -12.32 -21.83 19.47
C ASP A 82 -11.55 -20.58 19.01
N PHE A 83 -11.75 -19.48 19.74
CA PHE A 83 -11.12 -18.19 19.45
C PHE A 83 -9.60 -18.21 19.64
N THR A 84 -9.09 -18.87 20.68
CA THR A 84 -7.66 -18.92 20.94
C THR A 84 -6.96 -19.69 19.83
N ARG A 85 -7.52 -20.84 19.44
CA ARG A 85 -7.01 -21.62 18.33
C ARG A 85 -7.09 -20.85 17.01
N TRP A 86 -8.20 -20.16 16.75
CA TRP A 86 -8.35 -19.33 15.56
C TRP A 86 -7.27 -18.24 15.44
N CYS A 87 -6.93 -17.57 16.56
CA CYS A 87 -5.82 -16.63 16.61
C CYS A 87 -4.47 -17.29 16.30
N GLN A 88 -4.19 -18.46 16.88
CA GLN A 88 -2.96 -19.22 16.63
C GLN A 88 -2.82 -19.69 15.18
N LEU A 89 -3.94 -19.96 14.49
CA LEU A 89 -3.96 -20.38 13.10
C LEU A 89 -3.83 -19.21 12.11
N GLY A 90 -3.70 -17.96 12.57
CA GLY A 90 -3.64 -16.78 11.71
C GLY A 90 -5.00 -16.25 11.26
N GLY A 91 -6.08 -16.63 11.93
CA GLY A 91 -7.46 -16.23 11.60
C GLY A 91 -7.66 -14.72 11.50
N LEU A 92 -6.99 -13.97 12.37
CA LEU A 92 -7.01 -12.50 12.36
C LEU A 92 -6.57 -11.89 11.03
N TRP A 93 -5.68 -12.53 10.29
CA TRP A 93 -5.27 -12.03 8.97
C TRP A 93 -6.44 -12.03 7.99
N THR A 94 -7.16 -13.15 7.87
CA THR A 94 -8.34 -13.23 6.98
C THR A 94 -9.46 -12.29 7.43
N PHE A 95 -9.62 -12.11 8.75
CA PHE A 95 -10.58 -11.19 9.32
C PHE A 95 -10.26 -9.74 8.98
N VAL A 96 -9.02 -9.30 9.20
CA VAL A 96 -8.57 -7.93 8.89
C VAL A 96 -8.57 -7.71 7.37
N ALA A 97 -8.13 -8.67 6.56
CA ALA A 97 -8.11 -8.55 5.11
C ALA A 97 -9.53 -8.41 4.53
N LEU A 98 -10.48 -9.24 4.96
CA LEU A 98 -11.86 -9.19 4.47
C LEU A 98 -12.56 -7.89 4.88
N HIS A 99 -12.50 -7.51 6.16
CA HIS A 99 -13.13 -6.29 6.64
C HIS A 99 -12.39 -5.03 6.13
N GLY A 100 -11.08 -5.11 5.96
CA GLY A 100 -10.23 -4.05 5.42
C GLY A 100 -10.48 -3.77 3.94
N ALA A 101 -10.70 -4.81 3.14
CA ALA A 101 -11.04 -4.66 1.71
C ALA A 101 -12.30 -3.83 1.50
N PHE A 102 -13.31 -3.95 2.40
CA PHE A 102 -14.51 -3.11 2.37
C PHE A 102 -14.28 -1.65 2.81
N SER A 103 -13.09 -1.31 3.32
CA SER A 103 -12.79 -0.01 3.95
C SER A 103 -11.81 0.89 3.18
N LEU A 104 -11.17 0.41 2.11
CA LEU A 104 -10.01 1.07 1.49
C LEU A 104 -10.36 2.05 0.36
N ILE A 105 -10.12 3.35 0.58
CA ILE A 105 -9.84 4.37 -0.45
C ILE A 105 -8.77 5.33 0.10
N GLY A 106 -7.65 5.54 -0.61
CA GLY A 106 -6.69 6.59 -0.25
C GLY A 106 -5.38 6.62 -1.04
N ALA A 107 -4.87 7.82 -1.34
CA ALA A 107 -3.95 8.12 -2.45
C ALA A 107 -2.95 9.27 -2.12
N ALA A 108 -1.79 9.41 -2.81
CA ALA A 108 -0.96 10.64 -2.83
C ALA A 108 0.19 10.68 -3.89
N LEU A 109 0.37 11.83 -4.58
CA LEU A 109 1.67 12.39 -5.08
C LEU A 109 1.51 13.81 -5.69
N LEU A 110 0.44 14.09 -6.45
CA LEU A 110 0.21 15.42 -7.09
C LEU A 110 -0.22 16.55 -6.13
N CYS A 111 -0.38 16.24 -4.85
CA CYS A 111 -0.84 17.15 -3.82
C CYS A 111 0.19 18.28 -3.54
N ALA A 112 1.49 17.97 -3.56
CA ALA A 112 2.53 18.91 -3.12
C ALA A 112 2.74 20.09 -4.08
N ILE A 113 2.87 19.83 -5.39
CA ILE A 113 3.14 20.89 -6.39
C ILE A 113 1.92 21.81 -6.54
N HIS A 114 0.72 21.24 -6.53
CA HIS A 114 -0.50 22.02 -6.62
C HIS A 114 -0.70 22.90 -5.38
N GLY A 115 -0.56 22.33 -4.18
CA GLY A 115 -0.66 23.08 -2.92
C GLY A 115 0.34 24.23 -2.84
N ALA A 116 1.62 23.97 -3.12
CA ALA A 116 2.65 25.00 -3.11
C ALA A 116 2.42 26.11 -4.15
N THR A 117 1.90 25.75 -5.33
CA THR A 117 1.60 26.75 -6.37
C THR A 117 0.47 27.68 -5.94
N ILE A 118 -0.58 27.14 -5.30
CA ILE A 118 -1.69 27.95 -4.78
C ILE A 118 -1.16 28.92 -3.72
N GLU A 119 -0.43 28.43 -2.72
CA GLU A 119 0.08 29.26 -1.60
C GLU A 119 1.02 30.38 -2.07
N ASN A 120 1.78 30.17 -3.14
CA ASN A 120 2.72 31.18 -3.69
C ASN A 120 2.12 32.08 -4.77
N THR A 121 0.82 31.92 -5.09
CA THR A 121 0.12 32.79 -6.06
C THR A 121 -1.16 33.39 -5.50
N LEU A 122 -1.30 33.41 -4.17
CA LEU A 122 -2.41 34.04 -3.46
C LEU A 122 -2.51 35.53 -3.79
N PHE A 123 -3.74 36.03 -3.85
CA PHE A 123 -3.99 37.46 -3.80
C PHE A 123 -3.82 37.99 -2.37
N GLU A 124 -3.48 39.27 -2.25
CA GLU A 124 -3.41 39.95 -0.96
C GLU A 124 -4.82 40.44 -0.56
N ASP A 125 -5.60 39.53 0.02
CA ASP A 125 -7.02 39.76 0.37
C ASP A 125 -7.22 40.25 1.82
N GLY A 126 -6.13 40.53 2.56
CA GLY A 126 -6.18 41.06 3.93
C GLY A 126 -4.83 41.56 4.45
N ASP A 127 -4.86 42.39 5.51
CA ASP A 127 -3.69 43.12 6.03
C ASP A 127 -2.75 42.28 6.94
N GLY A 128 -3.12 41.03 7.22
CA GLY A 128 -2.38 40.16 8.12
C GLY A 128 -1.20 39.46 7.44
N ALA A 129 -0.05 39.38 8.11
CA ALA A 129 1.09 38.58 7.63
C ALA A 129 0.76 37.09 7.49
N ASN A 130 -0.22 36.59 8.25
CA ASN A 130 -0.79 35.26 8.08
C ASN A 130 -1.98 35.34 7.11
N THR A 131 -1.82 34.81 5.90
CA THR A 131 -2.80 34.92 4.81
C THR A 131 -4.02 34.01 4.96
N LEU A 132 -4.00 33.05 5.88
CA LEU A 132 -5.11 32.09 6.08
C LEU A 132 -6.43 32.75 6.47
N CYS A 133 -6.38 33.86 7.23
CA CYS A 133 -7.59 34.58 7.68
C CYS A 133 -8.21 35.45 6.59
N ALA A 134 -7.54 35.63 5.45
CA ALA A 134 -8.01 36.45 4.34
C ALA A 134 -8.97 35.68 3.38
N PHE A 135 -9.20 34.39 3.62
CA PHE A 135 -10.08 33.57 2.80
C PHE A 135 -11.50 33.45 3.40
N ASN A 136 -12.51 33.59 2.55
CA ASN A 136 -13.90 33.30 2.91
C ASN A 136 -14.48 32.15 2.04
N PRO A 137 -14.99 31.05 2.63
CA PRO A 137 -15.58 29.93 1.88
C PRO A 137 -16.71 30.29 0.91
N THR A 138 -17.39 31.43 1.10
CA THR A 138 -18.51 31.86 0.23
C THR A 138 -18.12 32.98 -0.74
N GLN A 139 -16.84 33.34 -0.87
CA GLN A 139 -16.41 34.36 -1.81
C GLN A 139 -16.57 33.89 -3.26
N ALA A 140 -16.94 34.81 -4.16
CA ALA A 140 -17.11 34.51 -5.58
C ALA A 140 -15.78 34.48 -6.35
N GLU A 141 -14.77 35.16 -5.83
CA GLU A 141 -13.48 35.37 -6.48
C GLU A 141 -12.49 34.23 -6.17
N GLU A 142 -11.61 33.95 -7.12
CA GLU A 142 -10.53 32.98 -6.91
C GLU A 142 -9.47 33.56 -5.97
N THR A 143 -9.07 32.81 -4.93
CA THR A 143 -8.10 33.27 -3.92
C THR A 143 -6.65 33.33 -4.43
N TYR A 144 -6.37 32.80 -5.63
CA TYR A 144 -5.03 32.76 -6.22
C TYR A 144 -5.08 33.05 -7.72
N SER A 145 -4.02 33.66 -8.26
CA SER A 145 -3.89 34.03 -9.66
C SER A 145 -3.47 32.85 -10.54
N MET A 146 -4.43 32.31 -11.30
CA MET A 146 -4.14 31.25 -12.28
C MET A 146 -3.23 31.74 -13.42
N VAL A 147 -3.33 33.02 -13.79
CA VAL A 147 -2.53 33.60 -14.87
C VAL A 147 -1.06 33.70 -14.44
N THR A 148 -0.80 34.14 -13.20
CA THR A 148 0.55 34.21 -12.64
C THR A 148 1.15 32.82 -12.50
N ALA A 149 0.38 31.86 -11.98
CA ALA A 149 0.78 30.46 -11.90
C ALA A 149 1.11 29.88 -13.28
N ASN A 150 0.25 30.10 -14.27
CA ASN A 150 0.46 29.63 -15.64
C ASN A 150 1.75 30.19 -16.24
N ARG A 151 1.98 31.51 -16.10
CA ARG A 151 3.19 32.16 -16.61
C ARG A 151 4.44 31.61 -15.93
N PHE A 152 4.43 31.49 -14.61
CA PHE A 152 5.55 30.95 -13.83
C PHE A 152 5.92 29.53 -14.31
N TRP A 153 4.95 28.62 -14.37
CA TRP A 153 5.19 27.24 -14.80
C TRP A 153 5.57 27.14 -16.28
N SER A 154 4.98 27.98 -17.14
CA SER A 154 5.36 28.01 -18.57
C SER A 154 6.80 28.48 -18.77
N GLN A 155 7.29 29.39 -17.93
CA GLN A 155 8.68 29.87 -17.98
C GLN A 155 9.67 28.84 -17.42
N ILE A 156 9.31 28.12 -16.36
CA ILE A 156 10.24 27.18 -15.70
C ILE A 156 10.23 25.81 -16.39
N PHE A 157 9.05 25.28 -16.73
CA PHE A 157 8.88 23.93 -17.26
C PHE A 157 8.45 23.88 -18.73
N GLY A 158 8.29 25.04 -19.39
CA GLY A 158 7.90 25.13 -20.80
C GLY A 158 6.41 24.85 -21.07
N VAL A 159 5.68 24.34 -20.09
CA VAL A 159 4.25 24.01 -20.16
C VAL A 159 3.58 24.32 -18.82
N ALA A 160 2.33 24.74 -18.86
CA ALA A 160 1.53 24.96 -17.66
C ALA A 160 0.06 24.65 -17.89
N PHE A 161 -0.63 24.33 -16.81
CA PHE A 161 -2.09 24.23 -16.82
C PHE A 161 -2.70 25.62 -17.03
N SER A 162 -3.68 25.72 -17.92
CA SER A 162 -4.47 26.93 -18.17
C SER A 162 -5.94 26.78 -17.78
N ASN A 163 -6.41 25.54 -17.62
CA ASN A 163 -7.78 25.21 -17.22
C ASN A 163 -7.77 24.50 -15.86
N LYS A 164 -8.44 25.11 -14.86
CA LYS A 164 -8.52 24.59 -13.49
C LYS A 164 -9.28 23.27 -13.39
N CYS A 165 -10.37 23.10 -14.15
CA CYS A 165 -11.14 21.85 -14.15
C CYS A 165 -10.30 20.69 -14.67
N TRP A 166 -9.55 20.91 -15.75
CA TRP A 166 -8.63 19.92 -16.31
C TRP A 166 -7.52 19.55 -15.31
N LEU A 167 -6.94 20.55 -14.64
CA LEU A 167 -5.92 20.33 -13.61
C LEU A 167 -6.43 19.38 -12.50
N HIS A 168 -7.61 19.65 -11.95
CA HIS A 168 -8.17 18.83 -10.87
C HIS A 168 -8.57 17.42 -11.34
N PHE A 169 -9.15 17.31 -12.54
CA PHE A 169 -9.39 16.01 -13.17
C PHE A 169 -8.09 15.21 -13.34
N PHE A 170 -7.04 15.87 -13.82
CA PHE A 170 -5.74 15.25 -14.03
C PHE A 170 -5.11 14.77 -12.71
N MET A 171 -5.29 15.51 -11.61
CA MET A 171 -4.83 15.10 -10.28
C MET A 171 -5.47 13.79 -9.82
N LEU A 172 -6.77 13.63 -10.07
CA LEU A 172 -7.47 12.36 -9.81
C LEU A 172 -6.99 11.27 -10.76
N PHE A 173 -6.94 11.56 -12.07
CA PHE A 173 -6.62 10.60 -13.11
C PHE A 173 -5.27 9.93 -12.92
N VAL A 174 -4.19 10.69 -12.70
CA VAL A 174 -2.84 10.13 -12.58
C VAL A 174 -2.75 9.12 -11.44
N ARG A 175 -3.33 9.46 -10.27
CA ARG A 175 -3.23 8.59 -9.10
C ARG A 175 -4.16 7.38 -9.19
N VAL A 176 -5.38 7.56 -9.68
CA VAL A 176 -6.32 6.47 -9.87
C VAL A 176 -5.75 5.50 -10.91
N THR A 177 -5.38 5.98 -12.10
CA THR A 177 -4.83 5.13 -13.16
C THR A 177 -3.57 4.39 -12.72
N GLY A 178 -2.66 5.04 -11.97
CA GLY A 178 -1.46 4.38 -11.43
C GLY A 178 -1.79 3.17 -10.54
N LEU A 179 -2.76 3.33 -9.61
CA LEU A 179 -3.22 2.22 -8.76
C LEU A 179 -3.87 1.10 -9.59
N TRP A 180 -4.70 1.45 -10.57
CA TRP A 180 -5.30 0.46 -11.47
C TRP A 180 -4.27 -0.33 -12.27
N MET A 181 -3.25 0.33 -12.83
CA MET A 181 -2.19 -0.34 -13.58
C MET A 181 -1.36 -1.26 -12.67
N SER A 182 -1.05 -0.84 -11.44
CA SER A 182 -0.37 -1.72 -10.47
C SER A 182 -1.21 -2.95 -10.10
N ALA A 183 -2.53 -2.78 -9.93
CA ALA A 183 -3.43 -3.89 -9.60
C ALA A 183 -3.47 -4.94 -10.73
N ILE A 184 -3.50 -4.51 -11.99
CA ILE A 184 -3.41 -5.42 -13.15
C ILE A 184 -2.11 -6.21 -13.12
N GLY A 185 -0.98 -5.55 -12.80
CA GLY A 185 0.31 -6.23 -12.64
C GLY A 185 0.29 -7.29 -11.53
N VAL A 186 -0.26 -6.95 -10.36
CA VAL A 186 -0.40 -7.89 -9.23
C VAL A 186 -1.30 -9.08 -9.58
N VAL A 187 -2.37 -8.88 -10.36
CA VAL A 187 -3.20 -9.97 -10.88
C VAL A 187 -2.40 -10.92 -11.78
N GLY A 188 -1.48 -10.40 -12.60
CA GLY A 188 -0.53 -11.23 -13.36
C GLY A 188 0.42 -12.02 -12.45
N LEU A 189 0.99 -11.36 -11.44
CA LEU A 189 1.88 -11.99 -10.45
C LEU A 189 1.19 -13.12 -9.68
N ALA A 190 -0.11 -13.01 -9.41
CA ALA A 190 -0.90 -14.08 -8.76
C ALA A 190 -0.92 -15.39 -9.56
N LEU A 191 -0.68 -15.32 -10.89
CA LEU A 191 -0.57 -16.48 -11.78
C LEU A 191 0.89 -16.78 -12.18
N ASN A 192 1.86 -16.19 -11.48
CA ASN A 192 3.28 -16.20 -11.83
C ASN A 192 3.58 -15.66 -13.25
N LEU A 193 2.67 -14.85 -13.83
CA LEU A 193 2.87 -14.20 -15.13
C LEU A 193 3.70 -12.92 -14.93
N ARG A 194 5.02 -13.07 -15.02
CA ARG A 194 6.00 -12.02 -14.74
C ARG A 194 6.63 -11.48 -16.00
N ALA A 195 6.87 -10.18 -16.05
CA ALA A 195 7.88 -9.59 -16.92
C ALA A 195 9.26 -9.74 -16.25
N TYR A 196 9.70 -10.99 -16.03
CA TYR A 196 10.94 -11.32 -15.32
C TYR A 196 12.15 -11.16 -16.25
N ASP A 197 12.05 -11.71 -17.46
CA ASP A 197 13.17 -11.75 -18.40
C ASP A 197 12.95 -11.03 -19.72
N PHE A 198 14.06 -10.59 -20.30
CA PHE A 198 14.14 -10.19 -21.69
C PHE A 198 14.95 -11.24 -22.46
N ASP A 199 14.27 -12.09 -23.24
CA ASP A 199 14.89 -13.19 -23.99
C ASP A 199 16.14 -12.76 -24.78
N TYR A 200 16.11 -11.56 -25.37
CA TYR A 200 17.25 -11.03 -26.11
C TYR A 200 18.49 -10.79 -25.22
N GLN A 201 18.29 -10.26 -24.01
CA GLN A 201 19.38 -10.03 -23.06
C GLN A 201 19.95 -11.35 -22.56
N GLU A 202 19.11 -12.33 -22.25
CA GLU A 202 19.55 -13.66 -21.81
C GLU A 202 20.35 -14.38 -22.90
N ILE A 203 19.82 -14.44 -24.13
CA ILE A 203 20.50 -15.08 -25.26
C ILE A 203 21.86 -14.44 -25.52
N ARG A 204 21.97 -13.12 -25.35
CA ARG A 204 23.23 -12.41 -25.52
C ARG A 204 24.20 -12.69 -24.38
N ALA A 205 23.75 -12.62 -23.13
CA ALA A 205 24.57 -12.89 -21.95
C ALA A 205 25.11 -14.33 -21.92
N VAL A 206 24.32 -15.31 -22.42
CA VAL A 206 24.77 -16.70 -22.55
C VAL A 206 25.86 -16.86 -23.62
N LYS A 207 25.81 -16.08 -24.69
CA LYS A 207 26.75 -16.17 -25.82
C LYS A 207 28.02 -15.35 -25.62
N ASP A 208 27.93 -14.27 -24.85
CA ASP A 208 29.00 -13.31 -24.62
C ASP A 208 29.18 -13.10 -23.11
N PRO A 209 30.17 -13.75 -22.48
CA PRO A 209 30.39 -13.65 -21.03
C PRO A 209 30.88 -12.27 -20.58
N GLU A 210 31.31 -11.40 -21.50
CA GLU A 210 31.67 -10.00 -21.19
C GLU A 210 30.45 -9.07 -21.27
N PHE A 211 29.31 -9.55 -21.78
CA PHE A 211 28.10 -8.77 -21.88
C PHE A 211 27.41 -8.61 -20.52
N GLU A 212 27.41 -7.39 -20.02
CA GLU A 212 26.82 -7.08 -18.72
C GLU A 212 25.99 -5.81 -18.77
N THR A 213 24.81 -5.83 -18.13
CA THR A 213 23.93 -4.66 -17.99
C THR A 213 23.41 -4.57 -16.56
N PHE A 214 22.76 -3.45 -16.21
CA PHE A 214 22.07 -3.37 -14.91
C PHE A 214 20.95 -4.42 -14.79
N TYR A 215 20.35 -4.85 -15.90
CA TYR A 215 19.35 -5.91 -15.89
C TYR A 215 19.97 -7.25 -15.44
N THR A 216 21.07 -7.69 -16.05
CA THR A 216 21.72 -8.96 -15.67
C THR A 216 22.27 -8.91 -14.24
N LYS A 217 22.80 -7.76 -13.80
CA LYS A 217 23.22 -7.55 -12.40
C LYS A 217 22.07 -7.71 -11.41
N ASN A 218 20.87 -7.21 -11.73
CA ASN A 218 19.71 -7.33 -10.85
C ASN A 218 19.21 -8.78 -10.75
N ILE A 219 19.34 -9.59 -11.81
CA ILE A 219 19.00 -11.02 -11.75
C ILE A 219 19.90 -11.74 -10.73
N LEU A 220 21.20 -11.46 -10.70
CA LEU A 220 22.12 -12.03 -9.69
C LEU A 220 21.73 -11.64 -8.25
N LEU A 221 21.25 -10.40 -8.04
CA LEU A 221 20.73 -9.99 -6.73
C LEU A 221 19.46 -10.76 -6.37
N ASN A 222 18.55 -10.98 -7.31
CA ASN A 222 17.32 -11.74 -7.10
C ASN A 222 17.62 -13.22 -6.76
N GLU A 223 18.59 -13.83 -7.42
CA GLU A 223 19.06 -15.19 -7.10
C GLU A 223 19.59 -15.28 -5.66
N GLY A 224 20.37 -14.28 -5.24
CA GLY A 224 20.79 -14.12 -3.85
C GLY A 224 19.59 -14.04 -2.90
N ILE A 225 18.66 -13.13 -3.14
CA ILE A 225 17.47 -12.96 -2.30
C ILE A 225 16.70 -14.27 -2.16
N HIS A 226 16.41 -14.97 -3.26
CA HIS A 226 15.66 -16.22 -3.24
C HIS A 226 16.37 -17.31 -2.43
N ALA A 227 17.65 -17.58 -2.72
CA ALA A 227 18.37 -18.67 -2.07
C ALA A 227 18.57 -18.43 -0.56
N TRP A 228 18.82 -17.18 -0.17
CA TRP A 228 19.16 -16.83 1.20
C TRP A 228 17.94 -16.63 2.10
N MET A 229 16.82 -16.13 1.57
CA MET A 229 15.61 -15.89 2.36
C MET A 229 14.68 -17.12 2.40
N ALA A 230 14.59 -17.90 1.32
CA ALA A 230 13.54 -18.92 1.18
C ALA A 230 13.50 -19.95 2.32
N ALA A 231 14.65 -20.38 2.85
CA ALA A 231 14.67 -21.39 3.91
C ALA A 231 13.98 -20.94 5.20
N GLN A 232 14.01 -19.64 5.52
CA GLN A 232 13.35 -19.08 6.71
C GLN A 232 11.96 -18.52 6.38
N ASP A 233 11.79 -17.92 5.20
CA ASP A 233 10.53 -17.31 4.77
C ASP A 233 9.48 -18.37 4.35
N GLN A 234 9.93 -19.55 3.92
CA GLN A 234 9.08 -20.68 3.51
C GLN A 234 9.34 -21.91 4.40
N PRO A 235 9.05 -21.84 5.71
CA PRO A 235 9.38 -22.91 6.65
C PRO A 235 8.67 -24.23 6.33
N HIS A 236 7.54 -24.18 5.61
CA HIS A 236 6.77 -25.35 5.20
C HIS A 236 7.48 -26.20 4.12
N GLU A 237 8.39 -25.61 3.34
CA GLU A 237 9.16 -26.33 2.32
C GLU A 237 10.34 -27.12 2.91
N ASN A 238 10.69 -26.88 4.18
CA ASN A 238 11.81 -27.54 4.88
C ASN A 238 13.13 -27.50 4.07
N LEU A 239 13.40 -26.36 3.41
CA LEU A 239 14.57 -26.20 2.55
C LEU A 239 15.86 -26.23 3.38
N ILE A 240 16.78 -27.11 3.00
CA ILE A 240 18.12 -27.18 3.56
C ILE A 240 19.09 -26.97 2.42
N PHE A 241 19.67 -25.76 2.36
CA PHE A 241 20.71 -25.42 1.40
C PHE A 241 22.10 -25.56 2.04
N PRO A 242 22.92 -26.52 1.60
CA PRO A 242 24.34 -26.55 1.97
C PRO A 242 25.04 -25.23 1.64
N VAL A 243 26.04 -24.84 2.44
CA VAL A 243 26.75 -23.56 2.25
C VAL A 243 27.36 -23.44 0.85
N GLU A 244 27.79 -24.55 0.28
CA GLU A 244 28.39 -24.64 -1.06
C GLU A 244 27.44 -24.30 -2.22
N VAL A 245 26.12 -24.41 -2.03
CA VAL A 245 25.15 -24.08 -3.09
C VAL A 245 24.58 -22.67 -2.98
N LEU A 246 24.90 -21.95 -1.90
CA LEU A 246 24.41 -20.57 -1.73
C LEU A 246 25.18 -19.63 -2.66
N PRO A 247 24.49 -18.87 -3.53
CA PRO A 247 25.14 -17.94 -4.44
C PRO A 247 25.79 -16.80 -3.63
N ARG A 248 27.07 -16.56 -3.89
CA ARG A 248 27.88 -15.50 -3.27
C ARG A 248 28.83 -14.88 -4.26
N GLY A 249 29.03 -13.56 -4.12
CA GLY A 249 30.16 -12.88 -4.74
C GLY A 249 31.47 -13.26 -4.05
N ASN A 250 32.59 -12.90 -4.66
CA ASN A 250 33.90 -13.18 -4.06
C ASN A 250 34.07 -12.39 -2.74
N ALA A 251 34.50 -13.07 -1.68
CA ALA A 251 34.87 -12.50 -0.37
C ALA A 251 33.74 -11.93 0.53
N LEU A 252 32.46 -12.16 0.21
CA LEU A 252 31.29 -11.84 1.06
C LEU A 252 30.64 -13.13 1.60
#